data_AF-A0A931AXK4-F1
#
_entry.id   AF-A0A931AXK4-F1
#
_cell.length_a   1.000
_cell.length_b   1.000
_cell.length_c   1.000
_cell.angle_alpha   90.00
_cell.angle_beta   90.00
_cell.angle_gamma   90.00
#
_symmetry.space_group_name_H-M   'P 1'
#
loop_
_entity.id
_entity.type
_entity.pdbx_description
1 polymer ?
#
loop_
_entity_poly.entity_id
_entity_poly.type
_entity_poly.pdbx_seq_one_letter_code
_entity_poly.pdbx_strand_id
1 'polypeptide(L)'
;MIPENAFDATVPPSGTGCVECDASGGWWVHLRRCALCGHIGCCDDSPSKHATAHATSTGHPVIRSFEPGEEWFWNFRTEEFFNSGPALAPPSHHPVDQPVPGPAGRVPADWAMRIQGS
;
A
#
# COMPACT_ATOMS: atom_id res chain seq x y z
N MET A 1 -16.23 -11.22 4.59
CA MET A 1 -15.02 -11.85 5.17
C MET A 1 -14.04 -12.11 4.05
N ILE A 2 -12.75 -11.82 4.26
CA ILE A 2 -11.71 -11.94 3.22
C ILE A 2 -11.53 -13.42 2.84
N PRO A 3 -11.46 -13.79 1.55
CA PRO A 3 -11.23 -15.17 1.13
C PRO A 3 -9.93 -15.75 1.71
N GLU A 4 -9.96 -16.99 2.19
CA GLU A 4 -8.81 -17.63 2.88
C GLU A 4 -7.55 -17.76 2.02
N ASN A 5 -7.70 -17.81 0.69
CA ASN A 5 -6.58 -17.88 -0.26
C ASN A 5 -6.10 -16.49 -0.74
N ALA A 6 -6.66 -15.40 -0.22
CA ALA A 6 -6.32 -14.05 -0.63
C ALA A 6 -5.29 -13.37 0.31
N PHE A 7 -4.82 -14.08 1.35
CA PHE A 7 -3.79 -13.59 2.26
C PHE A 7 -2.87 -14.71 2.75
N ASP A 8 -1.69 -14.33 3.24
CA ASP A 8 -0.78 -15.19 4.00
C ASP A 8 -0.29 -14.42 5.23
N ALA A 9 -0.70 -14.88 6.41
CA ALA A 9 -0.39 -14.22 7.68
C ALA A 9 1.09 -14.36 8.10
N THR A 10 1.87 -15.20 7.42
CA THR A 10 3.27 -15.51 7.78
C THR A 10 4.29 -14.66 7.01
N VAL A 11 3.91 -14.06 5.88
CA VAL A 11 4.82 -13.31 5.01
C VAL A 11 4.96 -11.87 5.51
N PRO A 12 6.16 -11.40 5.90
CA PRO A 12 6.38 -10.02 6.35
C PRO A 12 6.26 -9.02 5.19
N PRO A 13 6.12 -7.71 5.47
CA PRO A 13 6.13 -6.71 4.41
C PRO A 13 7.50 -6.64 3.72
N SER A 14 7.52 -6.30 2.43
CA SER A 14 8.74 -6.18 1.63
C SER A 14 9.68 -5.04 2.05
N GLY A 15 9.22 -4.17 2.96
CA GLY A 15 9.96 -3.02 3.47
C GLY A 15 9.03 -2.03 4.17
N THR A 16 9.52 -0.80 4.32
CA THR A 16 8.76 0.31 4.96
C THR A 16 8.15 1.29 3.97
N GLY A 17 8.52 1.20 2.68
CA GLY A 17 8.11 2.11 1.61
C GLY A 17 7.64 1.36 0.37
N CYS A 18 7.14 2.11 -0.63
CA CYS A 18 6.75 1.52 -1.91
C CYS A 18 8.00 1.09 -2.67
N VAL A 19 8.09 -0.21 -2.98
CA VAL A 19 9.27 -0.85 -3.58
C VAL A 19 9.72 -0.12 -4.85
N GLU A 20 8.79 0.19 -5.73
CA GLU A 20 9.07 0.80 -7.02
C GLU A 20 9.34 2.31 -6.93
N CYS A 21 8.66 3.02 -6.03
CA CYS A 21 8.96 4.43 -5.78
C CYS A 21 10.37 4.59 -5.16
N ASP A 22 10.79 3.69 -4.28
CA ASP A 22 12.14 3.68 -3.74
C ASP A 22 13.18 3.39 -4.82
N ALA A 23 12.95 2.39 -5.67
CA ALA A 23 13.86 2.04 -6.76
C ALA A 23 14.00 3.16 -7.82
N SER A 24 12.93 3.92 -8.08
CA SER A 24 12.92 4.98 -9.10
C SER A 24 13.21 6.39 -8.56
N GLY A 25 13.35 6.56 -7.24
CA GLY A 25 13.46 7.88 -6.62
C GLY A 25 12.15 8.68 -6.63
N GLY A 26 11.00 8.02 -6.78
CA GLY A 26 9.65 8.61 -6.73
C GLY A 26 9.16 8.93 -5.31
N TRP A 27 7.86 9.19 -5.18
CA TRP A 27 7.17 9.48 -3.92
C TRP A 27 5.74 8.90 -3.95
N TRP A 28 5.06 8.90 -2.81
CA TRP A 28 3.73 8.31 -2.62
C TRP A 28 2.89 9.13 -1.64
N VAL A 29 1.56 9.02 -1.76
CA VAL A 29 0.61 9.55 -0.77
C VAL A 29 0.47 8.56 0.38
N HIS A 30 -0.15 7.40 0.14
CA HIS A 30 -0.30 6.32 1.13
C HIS A 30 0.28 4.99 0.61
N LEU A 31 0.55 4.08 1.53
CA LEU A 31 1.06 2.74 1.28
C LEU A 31 -0.02 1.67 1.49
N ARG A 32 0.07 0.64 0.64
CA ARG A 32 -0.79 -0.54 0.65
C ARG A 32 0.10 -1.77 0.64
N ARG A 33 -0.22 -2.73 1.51
CA ARG A 33 0.48 -4.02 1.59
C ARG A 33 -0.35 -5.09 0.92
N CYS A 34 0.21 -5.83 -0.02
CA CYS A 34 -0.41 -7.07 -0.49
C CYS A 34 -0.57 -8.05 0.67
N ALA A 35 -1.81 -8.48 0.92
CA ALA A 35 -2.11 -9.38 2.02
C ALA A 35 -1.53 -10.79 1.82
N LEU A 36 -1.22 -11.16 0.57
CA LEU A 36 -0.74 -12.49 0.20
C LEU A 36 0.79 -12.60 0.16
N CYS A 37 1.50 -11.63 -0.43
CA CYS A 37 2.96 -11.71 -0.60
C CYS A 37 3.75 -10.63 0.12
N GLY A 38 3.09 -9.73 0.87
CA GLY A 38 3.76 -8.68 1.63
C GLY A 38 4.31 -7.51 0.82
N HIS A 39 4.17 -7.49 -0.51
CA HIS A 39 4.61 -6.38 -1.35
C HIS A 39 3.99 -5.04 -0.92
N ILE A 40 4.82 -4.02 -0.70
CA ILE A 40 4.36 -2.66 -0.41
C ILE A 40 4.34 -1.83 -1.69
N GLY A 41 3.15 -1.36 -2.06
CA GLY A 41 2.91 -0.45 -3.18
C GLY A 41 2.22 0.84 -2.75
N CYS A 42 2.36 1.90 -3.53
CA CYS A 42 1.64 3.16 -3.29
C CYS A 42 0.18 3.10 -3.77
N CYS A 43 -0.70 3.83 -3.08
CA CYS A 43 -2.14 3.88 -3.37
C CYS A 43 -2.48 4.55 -4.71
N ASP A 44 -3.74 4.52 -5.10
CA ASP A 44 -4.21 5.07 -6.37
C ASP A 44 -4.23 6.61 -6.46
N ASP A 45 -4.20 7.29 -5.32
CA ASP A 45 -3.99 8.75 -5.24
C ASP A 45 -2.51 9.13 -5.43
N SER A 46 -1.60 8.15 -5.36
CA SER A 46 -0.19 8.38 -5.65
C SER A 46 0.05 8.44 -7.15
N PRO A 47 1.06 9.19 -7.64
CA PRO A 47 1.29 9.35 -9.08
C PRO A 47 1.45 8.03 -9.85
N SER A 48 2.03 7.00 -9.22
CA SER A 48 2.42 5.75 -9.88
C SER A 48 1.47 4.57 -9.66
N LYS A 49 0.55 4.62 -8.69
CA LYS A 49 -0.48 3.59 -8.45
C LYS A 49 0.05 2.15 -8.36
N HIS A 50 1.20 1.94 -7.72
CA HIS A 50 1.90 0.66 -7.74
C HIS A 50 1.14 -0.48 -7.05
N ALA A 51 0.26 -0.21 -6.08
CA ALA A 51 -0.56 -1.24 -5.47
C ALA A 51 -1.53 -1.89 -6.47
N THR A 52 -2.17 -1.08 -7.32
CA THR A 52 -3.08 -1.55 -8.38
C THR A 52 -2.32 -2.25 -9.50
N ALA A 53 -1.18 -1.71 -9.91
CA ALA A 53 -0.31 -2.36 -10.89
C ALA A 53 0.18 -3.73 -10.40
N HIS A 54 0.57 -3.83 -9.12
CA HIS A 54 0.93 -5.09 -8.49
C HIS A 54 -0.25 -6.06 -8.53
N ALA A 55 -1.42 -5.67 -8.04
CA ALA A 55 -2.60 -6.54 -8.00
C ALA A 55 -2.98 -7.09 -9.38
N THR A 56 -2.86 -6.27 -10.43
CA THR A 56 -3.13 -6.66 -11.82
C THR A 56 -2.08 -7.62 -12.37
N SER A 57 -0.79 -7.34 -12.15
CA SER A 57 0.31 -8.14 -12.70
C SER A 57 0.49 -9.50 -12.03
N THR A 58 0.24 -9.59 -10.72
CA THR A 58 0.39 -10.83 -9.94
C THR A 58 -0.91 -11.59 -9.77
N GLY A 59 -2.05 -10.92 -9.95
CA GLY A 59 -3.36 -11.47 -9.64
C GLY A 59 -3.67 -11.50 -8.15
N HIS A 60 -2.87 -10.86 -7.28
CA HIS A 60 -3.10 -10.75 -5.84
C HIS A 60 -4.02 -9.56 -5.52
N PRO A 61 -5.34 -9.76 -5.34
CA PRO A 61 -6.26 -8.65 -5.43
C PRO A 61 -6.50 -7.96 -4.09
N VAL A 62 -6.10 -8.59 -2.97
CA VAL A 62 -6.35 -8.07 -1.62
C VAL A 62 -5.12 -7.35 -1.09
N ILE A 63 -5.33 -6.11 -0.71
CA ILE A 63 -4.38 -5.32 0.06
C ILE A 63 -4.91 -5.04 1.46
N ARG A 64 -4.00 -4.75 2.38
CA ARG A 64 -4.25 -4.12 3.67
C ARG A 64 -3.70 -2.69 3.61
N SER A 65 -4.31 -1.74 4.31
CA SER A 65 -3.61 -0.49 4.59
C SER A 65 -2.27 -0.75 5.29
N PHE A 66 -1.27 0.05 4.97
CA PHE A 66 0.03 0.01 5.64
C PHE A 66 0.34 1.34 6.35
N GLU A 67 -0.71 2.10 6.67
CA GLU A 67 -0.63 3.36 7.42
C GLU A 67 -0.80 3.10 8.94
N PRO A 68 -0.16 3.91 9.81
CA PRO A 68 -0.32 3.80 11.26
C PRO A 68 -1.79 3.92 11.70
N GLY A 69 -2.23 3.00 12.57
CA GLY A 69 -3.59 3.01 13.13
C GLY A 69 -4.68 2.45 12.20
N GLU A 70 -4.34 2.03 10.99
CA GLU A 70 -5.30 1.46 10.04
C GLU A 70 -5.23 -0.07 9.98
N GLU A 71 -6.40 -0.73 9.94
CA GLU A 71 -6.52 -2.19 9.91
C GLU A 71 -7.37 -2.73 8.75
N TRP A 72 -7.87 -1.83 7.91
CA TRP A 72 -8.79 -2.17 6.84
C TRP A 72 -8.09 -2.84 5.66
N PHE A 73 -8.89 -3.55 4.86
CA PHE A 73 -8.49 -4.23 3.64
C PHE A 73 -9.36 -3.80 2.47
N TRP A 74 -8.82 -3.93 1.27
CA TRP A 74 -9.52 -3.68 0.02
C TRP A 74 -9.23 -4.79 -0.98
N ASN A 75 -10.26 -5.21 -1.71
CA ASN A 75 -10.13 -6.16 -2.80
C ASN A 75 -10.30 -5.44 -4.14
N PHE A 76 -9.21 -5.25 -4.89
CA PHE A 76 -9.23 -4.59 -6.20
C PHE A 76 -10.08 -5.32 -7.25
N ARG A 77 -10.31 -6.63 -7.10
CA ARG A 77 -11.10 -7.42 -8.06
C ARG A 77 -12.59 -7.28 -7.84
N THR A 78 -13.03 -7.22 -6.59
CA THR A 78 -14.46 -7.18 -6.22
C THR A 78 -14.93 -5.79 -5.81
N GLU A 79 -14.01 -4.84 -5.67
CA GLU A 79 -14.27 -3.50 -5.15
C GLU A 79 -14.90 -3.52 -3.75
N GLU A 80 -14.59 -4.55 -2.97
CA GLU A 80 -15.09 -4.71 -1.61
C GLU A 80 -14.13 -4.12 -0.58
N PHE A 81 -14.70 -3.31 0.30
CA PHE A 81 -14.03 -2.80 1.50
C PHE A 81 -14.30 -3.72 2.70
N PHE A 82 -13.25 -4.01 3.46
CA PHE A 82 -13.35 -4.69 4.75
C PHE A 82 -12.76 -3.79 5.83
N ASN A 83 -13.54 -3.45 6.85
CA ASN A 83 -13.10 -2.60 7.95
C ASN A 83 -12.00 -3.26 8.82
N SER A 84 -11.88 -4.58 8.78
CA SER A 84 -10.83 -5.35 9.43
C SER A 84 -10.59 -6.69 8.70
N GLY A 85 -9.57 -7.42 9.14
CA GLY A 85 -9.20 -8.71 8.57
C GLY A 85 -8.23 -9.48 9.47
N PRO A 86 -7.60 -10.55 8.96
CA PRO A 86 -6.65 -11.34 9.74
C PRO A 86 -5.41 -10.50 10.08
N ALA A 87 -4.81 -10.80 11.24
CA ALA A 87 -3.51 -10.22 11.58
C ALA A 87 -2.44 -10.77 10.62
N LEU A 88 -1.71 -9.85 9.95
CA LEU A 88 -0.59 -10.19 9.08
C LEU A 88 0.74 -10.10 9.86
N ALA A 89 1.78 -10.80 9.40
CA ALA A 89 3.11 -10.75 10.00
C ALA A 89 3.61 -9.29 10.16
N PRO A 90 4.23 -8.93 11.30
CA PRO A 90 4.68 -7.57 11.56
C PRO A 90 5.83 -7.13 10.63
N PRO A 91 6.09 -5.81 10.52
CA PRO A 91 5.29 -4.71 11.07
C PRO A 91 3.94 -4.54 10.35
N SER A 92 2.97 -3.88 11.01
CA SER A 92 1.63 -3.63 10.48
C SER A 92 1.50 -2.31 9.73
N HIS A 93 2.48 -1.42 9.83
CA HIS A 93 2.48 -0.12 9.16
C HIS A 93 3.91 0.36 8.90
N HIS A 94 4.06 1.39 8.07
CA HIS A 94 5.32 2.09 7.91
C HIS A 94 5.75 2.81 9.21
N PRO A 95 7.03 3.16 9.42
CA PRO A 95 7.49 3.88 10.59
C PRO A 95 6.66 5.15 10.86
N VAL A 96 6.38 5.42 12.14
CA VAL A 96 5.51 6.55 12.56
C VAL A 96 6.15 7.93 12.31
N ASP A 97 7.46 7.98 12.13
CA ASP A 97 8.24 9.16 11.80
C ASP A 97 8.35 9.41 10.28
N GLN A 98 7.89 8.47 9.44
CA GLN A 98 7.75 8.70 8.01
C GLN A 98 6.51 9.57 7.73
N PRO A 99 6.64 10.66 6.94
CA PRO A 99 5.51 11.53 6.62
C PRO A 99 4.57 10.87 5.59
N VAL A 100 3.38 11.45 5.53
CA VAL A 100 2.32 11.12 4.57
C VAL A 100 1.87 12.45 3.93
N PRO A 101 2.11 12.71 2.64
CA PRO A 101 2.85 11.88 1.67
C PRO A 101 4.32 11.63 2.07
N GLY A 102 4.90 10.58 1.50
CA GLY A 102 6.28 10.18 1.76
C GLY A 102 7.05 9.78 0.49
N PRO A 103 8.33 9.46 0.62
CA PRO A 103 9.13 9.58 1.83
C PRO A 103 9.69 11.00 2.01
N ALA A 104 10.16 11.31 3.22
CA ALA A 104 10.72 12.61 3.55
C ALA A 104 11.80 13.05 2.55
N GLY A 105 11.76 14.32 2.15
CA GLY A 105 12.73 14.91 1.21
C GLY A 105 12.48 14.64 -0.28
N ARG A 106 11.56 13.73 -0.64
CA ARG A 106 11.19 13.46 -2.05
C ARG A 106 9.83 14.01 -2.48
N VAL A 107 8.98 14.40 -1.52
CA VAL A 107 7.66 14.96 -1.80
C VAL A 107 7.81 16.42 -2.28
N PRO A 108 7.29 16.77 -3.48
CA PRO A 108 7.31 18.15 -3.97
C PRO A 108 6.45 19.09 -3.11
N ALA A 109 6.82 20.37 -2.99
CA ALA A 109 6.05 21.34 -2.21
C ALA A 109 4.62 21.55 -2.76
N ASP A 110 4.44 21.39 -4.07
CA ASP A 110 3.18 21.51 -4.80
C ASP A 110 2.47 20.16 -5.01
N TRP A 111 2.81 19.12 -4.24
CA TRP A 111 2.31 17.75 -4.45
C TRP A 111 0.78 17.65 -4.58
N ALA A 112 0.03 18.41 -3.78
CA ALA A 112 -1.43 18.38 -3.78
C ALA A 112 -2.00 18.83 -5.13
N MET A 113 -1.38 19.83 -5.77
CA MET A 113 -1.78 20.28 -7.11
C MET A 113 -1.45 19.24 -8.18
N ARG A 114 -0.40 18.43 -7.98
CA ARG A 114 0.03 17.41 -8.93
C ARG A 114 -0.89 16.19 -8.99
N ILE A 115 -1.65 15.92 -7.94
CA ILE A 115 -2.57 14.77 -7.86
C ILE A 115 -4.05 15.14 -8.05
N GLN A 116 -4.41 16.43 -8.02
CA GLN A 116 -5.79 16.90 -8.24
C GLN A 116 -6.19 17.03 -9.72
N GLY A 117 -5.27 16.75 -10.66
CA GLY A 117 -5.47 16.95 -12.11
C GLY A 117 -5.26 15.72 -12.99
N SER A 118 -5.16 14.52 -12.40
CA SER A 118 -4.87 13.25 -13.10
C SER A 118 -6.06 12.32 -13.21
#